data_AF-A0A7S3XSC7-F1
#
_entry.id   AF-A0A7S3XSC7-F1
#
_cell.length_a   1.000
_cell.length_b   1.000
_cell.length_c   1.000
_cell.angle_alpha   90.00
_cell.angle_beta   90.00
_cell.angle_gamma   90.00
#
_symmetry.space_group_name_H-M   'P 1'
#
loop_
_entity.id
_entity.type
_entity.pdbx_description
1 polymer ?
#
loop_
_entity_poly.entity_id
_entity_poly.type
_entity_poly.pdbx_seq_one_letter_code
_entity_poly.pdbx_strand_id
1 'polypeptide(L)'
;MEGPNDSSVSERESSMATKRQDQITRKAPSIVFSTTTRQINENGEKTTRVVPTTTLLPTSGIQEVSVMELKLQPEVQDDCDICLETLSSLELEYSFCGSDCPLKACKECIAKHFKDTISSGYDGILRKMTCPACVKRSVPVSLWGPVCSSNQTTLYSRRAAILLTLQCSGCHERKTILPDEDENQVLPTDGMPKAVKEELLMEFERFNDGKINDQELYERISTYFFSFENLPNPWLVMQPILQKIRDEGFRAELYLRYLRHYPKVSTICCEAEQCFRCRTEDWHDGMTCEEMRKELEAEQLSDDVLNCPECDIQLVSPPSYLLS
;
A
#
# COMPACT_ATOMS: atom_id res chain seq x y z
N MET A 1 -4.33 -21.66 -65.90
CA MET A 1 -4.37 -20.35 -65.22
C MET A 1 -3.74 -20.57 -63.83
N GLU A 2 -2.46 -20.88 -63.67
CA GLU A 2 -1.21 -20.19 -64.10
C GLU A 2 -1.10 -18.73 -63.66
N GLY A 3 -0.64 -18.55 -62.40
CA GLY A 3 0.33 -17.54 -61.93
C GLY A 3 -0.19 -16.16 -61.47
N PRO A 4 0.61 -15.38 -60.70
CA PRO A 4 1.97 -15.66 -60.20
C PRO A 4 2.23 -15.37 -58.70
N ASN A 5 3.34 -15.95 -58.22
CA ASN A 5 4.17 -15.54 -57.08
C ASN A 5 4.63 -14.09 -57.19
N ASP A 6 4.88 -13.44 -56.05
CA ASP A 6 6.04 -12.55 -55.96
C ASP A 6 6.63 -12.48 -54.54
N SER A 7 7.96 -12.57 -54.51
CA SER A 7 8.85 -12.59 -53.36
C SER A 7 9.88 -11.49 -53.56
N SER A 8 10.07 -10.58 -52.59
CA SER A 8 11.27 -9.74 -52.44
C SER A 8 11.18 -9.02 -51.09
N VAL A 9 12.01 -9.29 -50.08
CA VAL A 9 13.43 -8.91 -49.92
C VAL A 9 13.66 -7.40 -50.10
N SER A 10 13.94 -6.69 -49.00
CA SER A 10 15.05 -5.73 -48.96
C SER A 10 15.44 -5.40 -47.51
N GLU A 11 16.65 -5.84 -47.17
CA GLU A 11 17.49 -5.34 -46.09
C GLU A 11 17.77 -3.84 -46.26
N ARG A 12 17.93 -3.11 -45.14
CA ARG A 12 18.73 -1.87 -45.10
C ARG A 12 19.26 -1.61 -43.69
N GLU A 13 20.51 -2.04 -43.54
CA GLU A 13 21.68 -1.34 -43.00
C GLU A 13 21.59 -0.47 -41.74
N SER A 14 22.43 -0.88 -40.79
CA SER A 14 23.06 -0.15 -39.70
C SER A 14 23.80 1.13 -40.14
N SER A 15 23.94 2.12 -39.24
CA SER A 15 25.24 2.79 -38.95
C SER A 15 25.15 3.92 -37.90
N MET A 16 26.08 3.84 -36.91
CA MET A 16 26.76 4.90 -36.14
C MET A 16 25.93 5.86 -35.25
N ALA A 17 25.96 5.79 -33.91
CA ALA A 17 27.06 6.02 -32.96
C ALA A 17 27.53 7.48 -32.83
N THR A 18 27.21 8.15 -31.72
CA THR A 18 28.16 9.05 -31.04
C THR A 18 27.85 9.22 -29.56
N LYS A 19 28.92 9.06 -28.77
CA LYS A 19 29.03 9.12 -27.32
C LYS A 19 28.73 10.52 -26.75
N ARG A 20 28.01 10.59 -25.63
CA ARG A 20 28.22 11.63 -24.60
C ARG A 20 28.26 10.94 -23.23
N GLN A 21 29.39 11.11 -22.56
CA GLN A 21 29.75 10.49 -21.32
C GLN A 21 30.07 11.64 -20.37
N ASP A 22 29.03 12.14 -19.68
CA ASP A 22 29.18 13.19 -18.68
C ASP A 22 29.54 12.55 -17.34
N GLN A 23 30.78 12.79 -16.91
CA GLN A 23 31.24 12.48 -15.56
C GLN A 23 30.63 13.50 -14.58
N ILE A 24 29.68 13.05 -13.77
CA ILE A 24 29.21 13.79 -12.59
C ILE A 24 29.96 13.26 -11.38
N THR A 25 31.03 13.94 -10.97
CA THR A 25 31.64 13.78 -9.65
C THR A 25 30.73 14.41 -8.61
N ARG A 26 29.97 13.60 -7.87
CA ARG A 26 29.20 14.06 -6.70
C ARG A 26 30.16 14.23 -5.52
N LYS A 27 30.44 15.49 -5.13
CA LYS A 27 31.00 15.83 -3.82
C LYS A 27 29.96 15.53 -2.73
N ALA A 28 30.40 14.94 -1.63
CA ALA A 28 29.56 14.74 -0.44
C ALA A 28 29.06 16.08 0.12
N PRO A 29 27.78 16.19 0.52
CA PRO A 29 27.24 17.41 1.09
C PRO A 29 27.78 17.64 2.50
N SER A 30 28.38 18.81 2.73
CA SER A 30 28.65 19.32 4.07
C SER A 30 27.33 19.79 4.68
N ILE A 31 26.94 19.19 5.80
CA ILE A 31 25.75 19.58 6.55
C ILE A 31 26.06 20.88 7.29
N VAL A 32 25.47 21.99 6.84
CA VAL A 32 25.52 23.29 7.52
C VAL A 32 24.18 23.50 8.22
N PHE A 33 24.16 23.46 9.54
CA PHE A 33 22.97 23.83 10.31
C PHE A 33 22.81 25.35 10.29
N SER A 34 21.70 25.83 9.73
CA SER A 34 21.31 27.25 9.74
C SER A 34 20.08 27.43 10.60
N THR A 35 20.21 28.04 11.77
CA THR A 35 19.08 28.35 12.65
C THR A 35 18.45 29.67 12.20
N THR A 36 17.19 29.63 11.76
CA THR A 36 16.45 30.83 11.34
C THR A 36 15.57 31.32 12.48
N THR A 37 15.97 32.42 13.13
CA THR A 37 15.12 33.08 14.14
C THR A 37 14.32 34.19 13.49
N ARG A 38 12.98 34.11 13.56
CA ARG A 38 12.07 35.17 13.11
C ARG A 38 11.80 36.13 14.26
N GLN A 39 12.04 37.42 14.04
CA GLN A 39 11.58 38.50 14.92
C GLN A 39 10.63 39.39 14.14
N ILE A 40 9.54 39.81 14.79
CA ILE A 40 8.56 40.77 14.28
C ILE A 40 8.82 42.07 15.02
N ASN A 41 9.07 43.16 14.30
CA ASN A 41 9.23 44.47 14.92
C ASN A 41 7.85 45.09 15.25
N GLU A 42 7.85 46.14 16.05
CA GLU A 42 6.63 46.83 16.54
C GLU A 42 5.79 47.48 15.42
N ASN A 43 6.29 47.50 14.18
CA ASN A 43 5.61 48.03 12.99
C ASN A 43 5.04 46.95 12.07
N GLY A 44 5.12 45.66 12.44
CA GLY A 44 4.55 44.56 11.65
C GLY A 44 5.31 44.18 10.38
N GLU A 45 6.51 44.74 10.17
CA GLU A 45 7.34 44.40 9.01
C GLU A 45 8.23 43.18 9.29
N LYS A 46 8.15 42.18 8.40
CA LYS A 46 8.94 40.95 8.48
C LYS A 46 10.30 41.15 7.83
N THR A 47 11.33 41.46 8.62
CA THR A 47 12.73 41.46 8.15
C THR A 47 13.41 40.13 8.47
N THR A 48 13.95 39.46 7.45
CA THR A 48 14.71 38.21 7.61
C THR A 48 16.20 38.56 7.65
N ARG A 49 16.86 38.33 8.79
CA ARG A 49 18.30 38.59 8.95
C ARG A 49 19.03 37.28 9.24
N VAL A 50 19.88 36.86 8.31
CA VAL A 50 20.77 35.70 8.47
C VAL A 50 22.02 36.20 9.17
N VAL A 51 22.25 35.76 10.41
CA VAL A 51 23.48 36.07 11.16
C VAL A 51 24.33 34.80 11.24
N PRO A 52 25.55 34.80 10.68
CA PRO A 52 26.46 33.67 10.85
C PRO A 52 27.01 33.68 12.28
N THR A 53 26.61 32.70 13.09
CA THR A 53 27.17 32.48 14.43
C THR A 53 28.35 31.53 14.33
N THR A 54 29.57 32.07 14.42
CA THR A 54 30.79 31.27 14.58
C THR A 54 30.99 30.97 16.06
N THR A 55 30.56 29.79 16.51
CA THR A 55 30.82 29.32 17.87
C THR A 55 32.25 28.77 17.94
N LEU A 56 33.15 29.51 18.57
CA LEU A 56 34.49 29.02 18.91
C LEU A 56 34.38 28.05 20.09
N LEU A 57 34.74 26.79 19.86
CA LEU A 57 34.85 25.76 20.90
C LEU A 57 36.00 26.13 21.86
N PRO A 58 35.78 26.10 23.18
CA PRO A 58 36.85 26.29 24.15
C PRO A 58 37.79 25.08 24.15
N THR A 59 39.05 25.31 23.80
CA THR A 59 40.16 24.38 24.00
C THR A 59 40.57 24.38 25.47
N SER A 60 40.01 23.47 26.26
CA SER A 60 40.36 23.30 27.67
C SER A 60 40.62 21.83 27.99
N GLY A 61 41.85 21.52 28.39
CA GLY A 61 42.19 20.43 29.30
C GLY A 61 42.12 19.00 28.74
N ILE A 62 43.26 18.50 28.25
CA ILE A 62 43.50 17.06 28.14
C ILE A 62 43.70 16.52 29.56
N GLN A 63 42.66 15.93 30.15
CA GLN A 63 42.80 15.10 31.35
C GLN A 63 43.23 13.69 30.92
N GLU A 64 44.25 13.15 31.57
CA GLU A 64 44.66 11.75 31.42
C GLU A 64 43.50 10.84 31.81
N VAL A 65 42.94 10.16 30.80
CA VAL A 65 41.85 9.19 30.99
C VAL A 65 42.48 7.88 31.45
N SER A 66 42.22 7.52 32.71
CA SER A 66 42.60 6.24 33.29
C SER A 66 41.95 5.09 32.51
N VAL A 67 42.77 4.17 31.99
CA VAL A 67 42.36 3.00 31.21
C VAL A 67 41.68 2.01 32.15
N MET A 68 40.36 2.11 32.30
CA MET A 68 39.57 1.06 32.94
C MET A 68 39.53 -0.17 32.04
N GLU A 69 39.97 -1.33 32.55
CA GLU A 69 39.80 -2.63 31.91
C GLU A 69 38.31 -2.90 31.63
N LEU A 70 37.92 -2.70 30.37
CA LEU A 70 36.65 -3.16 29.82
C LEU A 70 36.67 -4.70 29.84
N LYS A 71 36.04 -5.29 30.87
CA LYS A 71 35.72 -6.71 30.87
C LYS A 71 34.74 -6.96 29.72
N LEU A 72 35.22 -7.52 28.61
CA LEU A 72 34.35 -8.03 27.54
C LEU A 72 33.39 -9.03 28.18
N GLN A 73 32.10 -8.71 28.16
CA GLN A 73 31.08 -9.70 28.47
C GLN A 73 31.07 -10.75 27.36
N PRO A 74 30.79 -12.03 27.68
CA PRO A 74 30.70 -13.07 26.67
C PRO A 74 29.67 -12.64 25.62
N GLU A 75 30.09 -12.61 24.34
CA GLU A 75 29.19 -12.33 23.23
C GLU A 75 28.10 -13.41 23.23
N VAL A 76 26.86 -13.00 23.48
CA VAL A 76 25.71 -13.88 23.37
C VAL A 76 25.56 -14.21 21.88
N GLN A 77 25.95 -15.41 21.50
CA GLN A 77 25.67 -15.94 20.17
C GLN A 77 24.22 -16.39 20.14
N ASP A 78 23.45 -15.77 19.25
CA ASP A 78 22.08 -16.18 18.94
C ASP A 78 22.08 -16.86 17.56
N ASP A 79 21.28 -17.89 17.39
CA ASP A 79 21.07 -18.56 16.10
C ASP A 79 19.77 -18.07 15.45
N CYS A 80 19.73 -18.08 14.11
CA CYS A 80 18.53 -17.81 13.33
C CYS A 80 17.48 -18.90 13.53
N ASP A 81 16.27 -18.55 13.96
CA ASP A 81 15.15 -19.47 14.17
C ASP A 81 14.67 -20.17 12.87
N ILE A 82 15.09 -19.68 11.69
CA ILE A 82 14.66 -20.21 10.39
C ILE A 82 15.73 -21.10 9.74
N CYS A 83 16.96 -20.62 9.57
CA CYS A 83 18.05 -21.39 8.95
C CYS A 83 18.97 -22.09 9.95
N LEU A 84 18.87 -21.78 11.24
CA LEU A 84 19.73 -22.28 12.33
C LEU A 84 21.21 -21.89 12.18
N GLU A 85 21.51 -20.87 11.37
CA GLU A 85 22.86 -20.29 11.27
C GLU A 85 23.08 -19.24 12.38
N THR A 86 24.31 -19.19 12.90
CA THR A 86 24.69 -18.24 13.95
C THR A 86 24.66 -16.81 13.42
N LEU A 87 23.94 -15.93 14.12
CA LEU A 87 23.79 -14.53 13.78
C LEU A 87 24.96 -13.72 14.32
N SER A 88 25.51 -12.84 13.48
CA SER A 88 26.39 -11.79 13.99
C SER A 88 25.59 -10.72 14.73
N SER A 89 26.23 -10.02 15.67
CA SER A 89 25.60 -8.93 16.44
C SER A 89 25.02 -7.81 15.57
N LEU A 90 25.49 -7.66 14.32
CA LEU A 90 25.00 -6.70 13.34
C LEU A 90 23.77 -7.18 12.56
N GLU A 91 23.43 -8.47 12.61
CA GLU A 91 22.31 -9.09 11.87
C GLU A 91 21.05 -9.25 12.74
N LEU A 92 21.17 -9.10 14.06
CA LEU A 92 20.11 -9.31 15.06
C LEU A 92 19.08 -8.18 15.18
N GLU A 93 19.23 -7.06 14.47
CA GLU A 93 18.44 -5.84 14.74
C GLU A 93 17.07 -5.79 14.05
N TYR A 94 16.66 -6.77 13.24
CA TYR A 94 15.40 -6.68 12.51
C TYR A 94 14.19 -7.14 13.33
N SER A 95 13.69 -6.26 14.19
CA SER A 95 12.36 -6.41 14.77
C SER A 95 11.28 -5.83 13.85
N PHE A 96 10.58 -6.70 13.11
CA PHE A 96 9.46 -6.30 12.24
C PHE A 96 8.16 -6.05 13.00
N CYS A 97 8.01 -6.69 14.18
CA CYS A 97 6.75 -6.69 14.89
C CYS A 97 6.83 -6.07 16.29
N GLY A 98 7.93 -5.37 16.61
CA GLY A 98 8.18 -4.69 17.88
C GLY A 98 8.99 -5.51 18.89
N SER A 99 9.28 -4.94 20.05
CA SER A 99 10.11 -5.58 21.10
C SER A 99 9.58 -6.92 21.59
N ASP A 100 8.28 -7.17 21.44
CA ASP A 100 7.62 -8.41 21.90
C ASP A 100 7.70 -9.55 20.87
N CYS A 101 8.33 -9.32 19.71
CA CYS A 101 8.50 -10.32 18.67
C CYS A 101 9.54 -11.36 19.14
N PRO A 102 9.19 -12.65 19.32
CA PRO A 102 10.17 -13.65 19.76
C PRO A 102 11.11 -14.09 18.62
N LEU A 103 10.80 -13.72 17.37
CA LEU A 103 11.53 -14.20 16.20
C LEU A 103 12.92 -13.57 16.10
N LYS A 104 13.95 -14.41 16.10
CA LYS A 104 15.31 -14.08 15.72
C LYS A 104 15.59 -14.69 14.36
N ALA A 105 15.69 -13.87 13.31
CA ALA A 105 15.92 -14.39 11.97
C ALA A 105 16.91 -13.52 11.19
N CYS A 106 17.79 -14.16 10.43
CA CYS A 106 18.68 -13.44 9.52
C CYS A 106 17.86 -12.73 8.42
N LYS A 107 18.47 -11.70 7.86
CA LYS A 107 17.87 -10.86 6.81
C LYS A 107 17.45 -11.70 5.60
N GLU A 108 18.26 -12.68 5.23
CA GLU A 108 18.06 -13.58 4.08
C GLU A 108 16.79 -14.41 4.24
N CYS A 109 16.59 -15.00 5.42
CA CYS A 109 15.41 -15.80 5.72
C CYS A 109 14.12 -14.96 5.69
N ILE A 110 14.17 -13.75 6.25
CA ILE A 110 12.99 -12.86 6.23
C ILE A 110 12.71 -12.32 4.81
N ALA A 111 13.75 -11.90 4.08
CA ALA A 111 13.62 -11.48 2.69
C ALA A 111 13.02 -12.60 1.84
N LYS A 112 13.47 -13.85 2.04
CA LYS A 112 12.91 -15.02 1.36
C LYS A 112 11.44 -15.24 1.72
N HIS A 113 11.07 -15.15 2.99
CA HIS A 113 9.68 -15.28 3.45
C HIS A 113 8.74 -14.29 2.75
N PHE A 114 9.08 -13.00 2.76
CA PHE A 114 8.25 -11.98 2.11
C PHE A 114 8.25 -12.13 0.58
N LYS A 115 9.40 -12.43 -0.03
CA LYS A 115 9.49 -12.70 -1.46
C LYS A 115 8.60 -13.87 -1.87
N ASP A 116 8.61 -14.97 -1.14
CA ASP A 116 7.80 -16.16 -1.45
C ASP A 116 6.31 -15.87 -1.21
N THR A 117 5.97 -15.11 -0.16
CA THR A 117 4.59 -14.64 0.10
C THR A 117 4.07 -13.77 -1.04
N ILE A 118 4.86 -12.82 -1.52
CA ILE A 118 4.50 -11.97 -2.67
C ILE A 118 4.43 -12.84 -3.93
N SER A 119 5.44 -13.66 -4.21
CA SER A 119 5.51 -14.40 -5.47
C SER A 119 4.42 -15.48 -5.62
N SER A 120 3.91 -16.01 -4.50
CA SER A 120 2.85 -17.03 -4.48
C SER A 120 1.41 -16.49 -4.57
N GLY A 121 1.24 -15.16 -4.63
CA GLY A 121 -0.07 -14.55 -4.90
C GLY A 121 -0.39 -14.47 -6.40
N TYR A 122 -1.65 -14.19 -6.73
CA TYR A 122 -2.13 -13.93 -8.09
C TYR A 122 -2.72 -12.51 -8.16
N ASP A 123 -2.83 -11.96 -9.37
CA ASP A 123 -3.50 -10.68 -9.58
C ASP A 123 -4.98 -10.79 -9.13
N GLY A 124 -5.45 -9.80 -8.36
CA GLY A 124 -6.76 -9.83 -7.71
C GLY A 124 -6.78 -10.40 -6.29
N ILE A 125 -5.65 -10.93 -5.79
CA ILE A 125 -5.48 -11.33 -4.40
C ILE A 125 -4.29 -10.56 -3.81
N LEU A 126 -4.56 -9.74 -2.80
CA LEU A 126 -3.53 -9.13 -1.98
C LEU A 126 -3.28 -10.01 -0.75
N ARG A 127 -2.10 -10.61 -0.66
CA ARG A 127 -1.72 -11.35 0.55
C ARG A 127 -1.25 -10.37 1.60
N LYS A 128 -1.79 -10.52 2.80
CA LYS A 128 -1.32 -9.81 3.98
C LYS A 128 0.11 -10.24 4.33
N MET A 129 1.01 -9.27 4.49
CA MET A 129 2.37 -9.52 4.94
C MET A 129 2.37 -9.70 6.45
N THR A 130 2.76 -10.88 6.92
CA THR A 130 2.78 -11.21 8.36
C THR A 130 4.16 -11.68 8.79
N CYS A 131 4.47 -11.44 10.07
CA CYS A 131 5.67 -11.99 10.69
C CYS A 131 5.54 -13.52 10.80
N PRO A 132 6.58 -14.31 10.46
CA PRO A 132 6.56 -15.77 10.58
C PRO A 132 6.18 -16.28 11.99
N ALA A 133 6.58 -15.57 13.04
CA ALA A 133 6.23 -15.94 14.42
C ALA A 133 4.93 -15.28 14.92
N CYS A 134 4.58 -14.11 14.39
CA CYS A 134 3.43 -13.32 14.86
C CYS A 134 2.37 -13.20 13.76
N VAL A 135 1.77 -14.33 13.38
CA VAL A 135 0.83 -14.44 12.24
C VAL A 135 -0.39 -13.52 12.31
N LYS A 136 -0.73 -13.01 13.50
CA LYS A 136 -1.83 -12.05 13.70
C LYS A 136 -1.44 -10.60 13.38
N ARG A 137 -0.14 -10.27 13.43
CA ARG A 137 0.37 -8.92 13.17
C ARG A 137 0.71 -8.77 11.70
N SER A 138 0.19 -7.70 11.10
CA SER A 138 0.60 -7.27 9.77
C SER A 138 1.98 -6.61 9.88
N VAL A 139 2.79 -6.71 8.84
CA VAL A 139 4.05 -5.97 8.74
C VAL A 139 3.89 -4.94 7.62
N PRO A 140 4.01 -3.63 7.90
CA PRO A 140 3.92 -2.59 6.87
C PRO A 140 5.11 -2.64 5.91
N VAL A 141 4.89 -2.18 4.67
CA VAL A 141 5.88 -2.07 3.58
C VAL A 141 7.11 -1.28 4.01
N SER A 142 6.95 -0.28 4.89
CA SER A 142 8.08 0.49 5.44
C SER A 142 9.09 -0.37 6.20
N LEU A 143 8.66 -1.50 6.78
CA LEU A 143 9.51 -2.42 7.52
C LEU A 143 10.06 -3.56 6.65
N TRP A 144 9.21 -4.23 5.86
CA TRP A 144 9.66 -5.37 5.04
C TRP A 144 10.20 -4.98 3.67
N GLY A 145 9.80 -3.82 3.13
CA GLY A 145 10.24 -3.33 1.83
C GLY A 145 11.76 -3.24 1.69
N PRO A 146 12.50 -2.70 2.68
CA PRO A 146 13.96 -2.59 2.64
C PRO A 146 14.72 -3.93 2.58
N VAL A 147 14.11 -5.04 2.99
CA VAL A 147 14.74 -6.38 2.89
C VAL A 147 14.39 -7.10 1.59
N CYS A 148 13.43 -6.59 0.82
CA CYS A 148 13.06 -7.10 -0.50
C CYS A 148 13.67 -6.25 -1.63
N SER A 149 13.67 -6.77 -2.86
CA SER A 149 14.01 -5.98 -4.04
C SER A 149 12.85 -5.05 -4.44
N SER A 150 13.17 -3.97 -5.15
CA SER A 150 12.19 -3.03 -5.70
C SER A 150 11.12 -3.71 -6.57
N ASN A 151 11.48 -4.78 -7.30
CA ASN A 151 10.52 -5.51 -8.11
C ASN A 151 9.41 -6.17 -7.26
N GLN A 152 9.72 -6.63 -6.05
CA GLN A 152 8.71 -7.22 -5.16
C GLN A 152 7.80 -6.16 -4.56
N THR A 153 8.33 -5.00 -4.14
CA THR A 153 7.50 -3.91 -3.61
C THR A 153 6.59 -3.35 -4.71
N THR A 154 7.11 -3.12 -5.93
CA THR A 154 6.29 -2.72 -7.09
C THR A 154 5.22 -3.75 -7.43
N LEU A 155 5.52 -5.05 -7.36
CA LEU A 155 4.53 -6.11 -7.59
C LEU A 155 3.43 -6.10 -6.52
N TYR A 156 3.78 -5.89 -5.25
CA TYR A 156 2.82 -5.77 -4.15
C TYR A 156 1.89 -4.56 -4.35
N SER A 157 2.45 -3.39 -4.63
CA SER A 157 1.73 -2.15 -4.97
C SER A 157 0.76 -2.35 -6.14
N ARG A 158 1.25 -2.95 -7.24
CA ARG A 158 0.42 -3.27 -8.41
C ARG A 158 -0.78 -4.15 -8.04
N ARG A 159 -0.59 -5.13 -7.16
CA ARG A 159 -1.69 -6.02 -6.74
C ARG A 159 -2.70 -5.34 -5.84
N ALA A 160 -2.26 -4.43 -4.97
CA ALA A 160 -3.16 -3.59 -4.19
C ALA A 160 -4.07 -2.75 -5.11
N ALA A 161 -3.49 -2.15 -6.17
CA ALA A 161 -4.26 -1.42 -7.18
C ALA A 161 -5.22 -2.31 -8.00
N ILE A 162 -4.77 -3.51 -8.41
CA ILE A 162 -5.60 -4.47 -9.16
C ILE A 162 -6.78 -4.96 -8.32
N LEU A 163 -6.59 -5.18 -7.01
CA LEU A 163 -7.65 -5.59 -6.09
C LEU A 163 -8.87 -4.65 -6.13
N LEU A 164 -8.60 -3.37 -6.38
CA LEU A 164 -9.59 -2.29 -6.44
C LEU A 164 -9.78 -1.76 -7.87
N THR A 165 -9.52 -2.59 -8.89
CA THR A 165 -9.78 -2.20 -10.29
C THR A 165 -11.21 -2.49 -10.69
N LEU A 166 -11.86 -1.46 -11.27
CA LEU A 166 -13.19 -1.53 -11.85
C LEU A 166 -13.12 -1.34 -13.36
N GLN A 167 -13.96 -2.07 -14.07
CA GLN A 167 -14.21 -1.87 -15.49
C GLN A 167 -15.45 -0.99 -15.65
N CYS A 168 -15.29 0.18 -16.26
CA CYS A 168 -16.40 1.08 -16.49
C CYS A 168 -17.41 0.49 -17.48
N SER A 169 -18.70 0.62 -17.21
CA SER A 169 -19.78 0.17 -18.10
C SER A 169 -19.92 1.05 -19.32
N GLY A 170 -19.70 2.36 -19.18
CA GLY A 170 -19.81 3.30 -20.29
C GLY A 170 -18.68 3.20 -21.32
N CYS A 171 -17.42 3.10 -20.88
CA CYS A 171 -16.25 3.13 -21.78
C CYS A 171 -15.41 1.84 -21.78
N HIS A 172 -15.74 0.87 -20.90
CA HIS A 172 -15.00 -0.39 -20.72
C HIS A 172 -13.52 -0.25 -20.31
N GLU A 173 -13.07 0.96 -19.96
CA GLU A 173 -11.73 1.18 -19.43
C GLU A 173 -11.63 0.64 -17.99
N ARG A 174 -10.48 0.03 -17.67
CA ARG A 174 -10.17 -0.48 -16.33
C ARG A 174 -9.32 0.53 -15.57
N LYS A 175 -9.85 1.03 -14.45
CA LYS A 175 -9.11 1.93 -13.54
C LYS A 175 -9.20 1.44 -12.11
N THR A 176 -8.13 1.64 -11.35
CA THR A 176 -8.17 1.43 -9.90
C THR A 176 -8.94 2.56 -9.24
N ILE A 177 -9.79 2.25 -8.28
CA ILE A 177 -10.44 3.23 -7.41
C ILE A 177 -9.68 3.44 -6.10
N LEU A 178 -8.52 2.79 -5.91
CA LEU A 178 -7.67 2.99 -4.74
C LEU A 178 -7.24 4.47 -4.65
N PRO A 179 -7.63 5.21 -3.59
CA PRO A 179 -7.23 6.61 -3.46
C PRO A 179 -5.72 6.75 -3.31
N ASP A 180 -5.15 7.80 -3.90
CA ASP A 180 -3.75 8.17 -3.71
C ASP A 180 -3.46 8.57 -2.25
N GLU A 181 -2.19 8.49 -1.85
CA GLU A 181 -1.76 8.97 -0.53
C GLU A 181 -1.81 10.51 -0.51
N ASP A 182 -2.29 11.07 0.60
CA ASP A 182 -2.11 12.49 0.89
C ASP A 182 -1.69 12.67 2.35
N GLU A 183 -0.40 12.92 2.55
CA GLU A 183 0.18 13.17 3.87
C GLU A 183 -0.42 14.41 4.55
N ASN A 184 -0.93 15.36 3.78
CA ASN A 184 -1.55 16.58 4.30
C ASN A 184 -3.03 16.38 4.65
N GLN A 185 -3.60 15.23 4.29
CA GLN A 185 -4.98 14.92 4.62
C GLN A 185 -5.20 14.93 6.13
N VAL A 186 -6.29 15.57 6.54
CA VAL A 186 -6.71 15.63 7.94
C VAL A 186 -7.80 14.58 8.17
N LEU A 187 -7.69 13.83 9.26
CA LEU A 187 -8.74 12.88 9.65
C LEU A 187 -10.03 13.65 9.99
N PRO A 188 -11.21 13.12 9.60
CA PRO A 188 -12.49 13.80 9.72
C PRO A 188 -12.95 13.78 11.19
N THR A 189 -12.32 14.60 12.02
CA THR A 189 -12.50 14.60 13.49
C THR A 189 -13.23 15.85 13.98
N ASP A 190 -13.72 16.67 13.05
CA ASP A 190 -14.45 17.89 13.37
C ASP A 190 -15.78 17.56 14.06
N GLY A 191 -16.06 18.25 15.16
CA GLY A 191 -17.25 18.00 15.98
C GLY A 191 -17.15 16.79 16.92
N MET A 192 -16.08 15.99 16.86
CA MET A 192 -15.89 14.87 17.78
C MET A 192 -15.50 15.32 19.18
N PRO A 193 -15.97 14.65 20.25
CA PRO A 193 -15.40 14.81 21.57
C PRO A 193 -13.89 14.55 21.54
N LYS A 194 -13.11 15.36 22.27
CA LYS A 194 -11.65 15.27 22.31
C LYS A 194 -11.14 13.85 22.60
N ALA A 195 -11.76 13.16 23.56
CA ALA A 195 -11.39 11.79 23.92
C ALA A 195 -11.58 10.79 22.76
N VAL A 196 -12.67 10.91 22.01
CA VAL A 196 -12.95 10.05 20.84
C VAL A 196 -11.96 10.32 19.72
N LYS A 197 -11.62 11.60 19.49
CA LYS A 197 -10.59 11.99 18.52
C LYS A 197 -9.22 11.40 18.86
N GLU A 198 -8.81 11.47 20.13
CA GLU A 198 -7.54 10.91 20.60
C GLU A 198 -7.52 9.38 20.48
N GLU A 199 -8.63 8.71 20.82
CA GLU A 199 -8.77 7.26 20.66
C GLU A 199 -8.67 6.84 19.18
N LEU A 200 -9.38 7.52 18.28
CA LEU A 200 -9.32 7.22 16.85
C LEU A 200 -7.91 7.42 16.26
N LEU A 201 -7.21 8.48 16.67
CA LEU A 201 -5.81 8.72 16.26
C LEU A 201 -4.89 7.58 16.73
N MET A 202 -5.05 7.14 17.98
CA MET A 202 -4.28 6.01 18.52
C MET A 202 -4.57 4.70 17.76
N GLU A 203 -5.84 4.39 17.47
CA GLU A 203 -6.19 3.19 16.69
C GLU A 203 -5.64 3.28 15.25
N PHE A 204 -5.66 4.47 14.65
CA PHE A 204 -5.08 4.70 13.33
C PHE A 204 -3.55 4.48 13.30
N GLU A 205 -2.83 4.97 14.30
CA GLU A 205 -1.39 4.70 14.47
C GLU A 205 -1.13 3.20 14.67
N ARG A 206 -1.92 2.53 15.52
CA ARG A 206 -1.83 1.09 15.72
C ARG A 206 -2.06 0.30 14.42
N PHE A 207 -2.95 0.76 13.56
CA PHE A 207 -3.19 0.13 12.26
C PHE A 207 -2.00 0.32 11.30
N ASN A 208 -1.46 1.53 11.19
CA ASN A 208 -0.27 1.80 10.36
C ASN A 208 0.97 1.02 10.84
N ASP A 209 1.07 0.77 12.15
CA ASP A 209 2.11 -0.08 12.74
C ASP A 209 1.83 -1.59 12.57
N GLY A 210 0.69 -1.98 11.99
CA GLY A 210 0.28 -3.37 11.83
C GLY A 210 -0.12 -4.09 13.14
N LYS A 211 -0.37 -3.33 14.22
CA LYS A 211 -0.76 -3.85 15.54
C LYS A 211 -2.24 -4.26 15.60
N ILE A 212 -3.09 -3.68 14.76
CA ILE A 212 -4.49 -4.06 14.55
C ILE A 212 -4.74 -4.32 13.07
N ASN A 213 -5.80 -5.07 12.74
CA ASN A 213 -6.17 -5.40 11.35
C ASN A 213 -7.25 -4.45 10.78
N ASP A 214 -7.58 -4.63 9.51
CA ASP A 214 -8.58 -3.83 8.77
C ASP A 214 -9.96 -3.92 9.41
N GLN A 215 -10.35 -5.11 9.91
CA GLN A 215 -11.64 -5.33 10.55
C GLN A 215 -11.75 -4.54 11.86
N GLU A 216 -10.73 -4.64 12.72
CA GLU A 216 -10.70 -3.93 14.01
C GLU A 216 -10.76 -2.42 13.82
N LEU A 217 -9.94 -1.85 12.92
CA LEU A 217 -10.00 -0.42 12.63
C LEU A 217 -11.35 -0.02 12.03
N TYR A 218 -11.87 -0.81 11.08
CA TYR A 218 -13.15 -0.52 10.43
C TYR A 218 -14.32 -0.54 11.41
N GLU A 219 -14.36 -1.48 12.37
CA GLU A 219 -15.38 -1.54 13.42
C GLU A 219 -15.34 -0.29 14.31
N ARG A 220 -14.13 0.20 14.65
CA ARG A 220 -13.96 1.45 15.41
C ARG A 220 -14.48 2.64 14.63
N ILE A 221 -14.08 2.79 13.37
CA ILE A 221 -14.59 3.86 12.49
C ILE A 221 -16.11 3.76 12.38
N SER A 222 -16.65 2.56 12.16
CA SER A 222 -18.10 2.34 12.06
C SER A 222 -18.83 2.73 13.34
N THR A 223 -18.28 2.39 14.49
CA THR A 223 -18.85 2.74 15.80
C THR A 223 -18.91 4.26 15.99
N TYR A 224 -17.84 4.99 15.63
CA TYR A 224 -17.79 6.44 15.83
C TYR A 224 -18.57 7.24 14.81
N PHE A 225 -18.58 6.79 13.55
CA PHE A 225 -19.17 7.55 12.46
C PHE A 225 -20.53 6.97 12.05
N PHE A 226 -20.61 5.69 11.71
CA PHE A 226 -21.80 5.14 11.06
C PHE A 226 -22.97 4.79 12.00
N SER A 227 -22.76 4.88 13.32
CA SER A 227 -23.84 4.69 14.31
C SER A 227 -24.88 5.82 14.30
N PHE A 228 -24.61 6.96 13.64
CA PHE A 228 -25.55 8.06 13.53
C PHE A 228 -26.39 7.90 12.25
N GLU A 229 -27.70 7.72 12.40
CA GLU A 229 -28.69 7.48 11.32
C GLU A 229 -28.73 8.56 10.21
N ASN A 230 -27.94 9.62 10.32
CA ASN A 230 -28.01 10.81 9.47
C ASN A 230 -26.69 11.16 8.77
N LEU A 231 -25.74 10.22 8.58
CA LEU A 231 -24.57 10.52 7.75
C LEU A 231 -24.96 10.43 6.27
N PRO A 232 -25.06 11.57 5.55
CA PRO A 232 -25.57 11.59 4.19
C PRO A 232 -24.64 10.87 3.21
N ASN A 233 -23.36 10.70 3.55
CA ASN A 233 -22.42 9.94 2.74
C ASN A 233 -21.22 9.40 3.58
N PRO A 234 -21.19 8.09 3.88
CA PRO A 234 -20.06 7.42 4.55
C PRO A 234 -18.69 7.63 3.86
N TRP A 235 -18.68 7.86 2.55
CA TRP A 235 -17.47 8.10 1.78
C TRP A 235 -16.72 9.36 2.22
N LEU A 236 -17.43 10.42 2.65
CA LEU A 236 -16.81 11.67 3.11
C LEU A 236 -15.95 11.48 4.37
N VAL A 237 -16.24 10.46 5.16
CA VAL A 237 -15.41 10.05 6.30
C VAL A 237 -14.30 9.11 5.83
N MET A 238 -14.65 8.15 4.99
CA MET A 238 -13.74 7.06 4.67
C MET A 238 -12.59 7.47 3.75
N GLN A 239 -12.82 8.36 2.78
CA GLN A 239 -11.81 8.82 1.84
C GLN A 239 -10.61 9.48 2.55
N PRO A 240 -10.80 10.49 3.43
CA PRO A 240 -9.68 11.08 4.18
C PRO A 240 -8.86 10.07 4.99
N ILE A 241 -9.51 9.08 5.59
CA ILE A 241 -8.84 8.04 6.38
C ILE A 241 -7.97 7.17 5.46
N LEU A 242 -8.51 6.76 4.30
CA LEU A 242 -7.77 5.97 3.31
C LEU A 242 -6.55 6.72 2.76
N GLN A 243 -6.72 7.98 2.37
CA GLN A 243 -5.61 8.80 1.84
C GLN A 243 -4.49 9.01 2.87
N LYS A 244 -4.80 8.95 4.16
CA LYS A 244 -3.80 9.10 5.23
C LYS A 244 -2.96 7.83 5.47
N ILE A 245 -3.40 6.66 5.02
CA ILE A 245 -2.68 5.39 5.20
C ILE A 245 -1.59 5.29 4.15
N ARG A 246 -0.31 5.36 4.54
CA ARG A 246 0.82 5.27 3.61
C ARG A 246 0.96 3.92 2.90
N ASP A 247 0.71 2.82 3.62
CA ASP A 247 0.83 1.48 3.06
C ASP A 247 -0.35 1.18 2.12
N GLU A 248 -0.08 1.10 0.82
CA GLU A 248 -1.09 0.84 -0.21
C GLU A 248 -1.85 -0.48 0.02
N GLY A 249 -1.19 -1.49 0.59
CA GLY A 249 -1.84 -2.75 0.88
C GLY A 249 -2.83 -2.64 2.03
N PHE A 250 -2.45 -1.96 3.11
CA PHE A 250 -3.37 -1.68 4.22
C PHE A 250 -4.53 -0.78 3.77
N ARG A 251 -4.23 0.23 2.94
CA ARG A 251 -5.25 1.10 2.33
C ARG A 251 -6.23 0.29 1.48
N ALA A 252 -5.73 -0.62 0.65
CA ALA A 252 -6.56 -1.46 -0.19
C ALA A 252 -7.43 -2.45 0.60
N GLU A 253 -6.87 -3.10 1.64
CA GLU A 253 -7.62 -3.99 2.52
C GLU A 253 -8.74 -3.27 3.27
N LEU A 254 -8.43 -2.10 3.86
CA LEU A 254 -9.44 -1.29 4.56
C LEU A 254 -10.51 -0.76 3.60
N TYR A 255 -10.13 -0.36 2.38
CA TYR A 255 -11.12 0.09 1.41
C TYR A 255 -12.01 -1.06 0.94
N LEU A 256 -11.45 -2.25 0.70
CA LEU A 256 -12.23 -3.43 0.36
C LEU A 256 -13.23 -3.79 1.49
N ARG A 257 -12.83 -3.63 2.75
CA ARG A 257 -13.71 -3.80 3.91
C ARG A 257 -14.89 -2.82 3.88
N TYR A 258 -14.61 -1.55 3.58
CA TYR A 258 -15.64 -0.53 3.40
C TYR A 258 -16.59 -0.88 2.25
N LEU A 259 -16.05 -1.26 1.08
CA LEU A 259 -16.84 -1.60 -0.12
C LEU A 259 -17.72 -2.84 0.06
N ARG A 260 -17.39 -3.71 1.02
CA ARG A 260 -18.30 -4.77 1.43
C ARG A 260 -19.57 -4.18 2.06
N HIS A 261 -19.50 -3.16 2.89
CA HIS A 261 -20.70 -2.56 3.50
C HIS A 261 -21.37 -1.53 2.60
N TYR A 262 -20.59 -0.74 1.88
CA TYR A 262 -21.04 0.33 0.99
C TYR A 262 -20.52 0.08 -0.43
N PRO A 263 -21.18 -0.79 -1.21
CA PRO A 263 -20.66 -1.22 -2.51
C PRO A 263 -20.88 -0.20 -3.63
N LYS A 264 -21.62 0.88 -3.40
CA LYS A 264 -21.84 1.93 -4.39
C LYS A 264 -20.53 2.68 -4.66
N VAL A 265 -20.09 2.68 -5.91
CA VAL A 265 -18.82 3.29 -6.35
C VAL A 265 -19.03 4.03 -7.66
N SER A 266 -18.26 5.09 -7.88
CA SER A 266 -18.23 5.81 -9.15
C SER A 266 -16.95 5.51 -9.90
N THR A 267 -17.05 5.26 -11.20
CA THR A 267 -15.88 5.06 -12.06
C THR A 267 -15.11 6.36 -12.26
N ILE A 268 -13.78 6.32 -12.27
CA ILE A 268 -12.95 7.54 -12.40
C ILE A 268 -13.06 8.17 -13.79
N CYS A 269 -13.27 7.36 -14.83
CA CYS A 269 -13.27 7.82 -16.22
C CYS A 269 -14.56 8.53 -16.65
N CYS A 270 -15.71 8.00 -16.24
CA CYS A 270 -17.02 8.49 -16.70
C CYS A 270 -17.96 8.88 -15.56
N GLU A 271 -17.53 8.74 -14.30
CA GLU A 271 -18.35 8.97 -13.11
C GLU A 271 -19.61 8.08 -13.02
N ALA A 272 -19.69 7.04 -13.87
CA ALA A 272 -20.78 6.07 -13.86
C ALA A 272 -20.83 5.35 -12.51
N GLU A 273 -22.02 5.31 -11.89
CA GLU A 273 -22.26 4.63 -10.62
C GLU A 273 -22.47 3.14 -10.86
N GLN A 274 -21.74 2.32 -10.11
CA GLN A 274 -21.78 0.86 -10.23
C GLN A 274 -21.79 0.22 -8.83
N CYS A 275 -22.18 -1.04 -8.78
CA CYS A 275 -22.04 -1.84 -7.57
C CYS A 275 -20.71 -2.62 -7.60
N PHE A 276 -19.81 -2.36 -6.66
CA PHE A 276 -18.50 -3.02 -6.56
C PHE A 276 -18.61 -4.55 -6.42
N ARG A 277 -19.70 -5.04 -5.80
CA ARG A 277 -19.93 -6.47 -5.54
C ARG A 277 -20.28 -7.26 -6.81
N CYS A 278 -21.31 -6.84 -7.54
CA CYS A 278 -21.78 -7.56 -8.75
C CYS A 278 -21.22 -6.99 -10.06
N ARG A 279 -20.69 -5.76 -10.05
CA ARG A 279 -20.13 -5.07 -11.22
C ARG A 279 -21.12 -4.93 -12.37
N THR A 280 -22.41 -4.78 -12.05
CA THR A 280 -23.46 -4.44 -13.02
C THR A 280 -23.20 -3.08 -13.66
N GLU A 281 -23.82 -2.84 -14.81
CA GLU A 281 -23.61 -1.60 -15.56
C GLU A 281 -24.04 -0.36 -14.80
N ASP A 282 -25.11 -0.49 -14.01
CA ASP A 282 -25.69 0.56 -13.18
C ASP A 282 -25.76 0.16 -11.70
N TRP A 283 -25.88 1.18 -10.86
CA TRP A 283 -26.24 1.04 -9.45
C TRP A 283 -27.70 0.60 -9.29
N HIS A 284 -27.95 -0.26 -8.29
CA HIS A 284 -29.25 -0.86 -8.07
C HIS A 284 -29.83 -0.47 -6.70
N ASP A 285 -30.70 0.55 -6.69
CA ASP A 285 -31.33 1.04 -5.47
C ASP A 285 -32.42 0.08 -4.96
N GLY A 286 -32.43 -0.16 -3.66
CA GLY A 286 -33.51 -0.92 -2.98
C GLY A 286 -33.51 -2.43 -3.24
N MET A 287 -32.57 -2.95 -4.03
CA MET A 287 -32.42 -4.38 -4.30
C MET A 287 -31.02 -4.89 -3.95
N THR A 288 -30.94 -6.15 -3.58
CA THR A 288 -29.68 -6.86 -3.37
C THR A 288 -29.04 -7.23 -4.72
N CYS A 289 -27.73 -7.50 -4.71
CA CYS A 289 -27.05 -7.99 -5.91
C CYS A 289 -27.64 -9.30 -6.45
N GLU A 290 -28.21 -10.14 -5.57
CA GLU A 290 -28.83 -11.40 -5.97
C GLU A 290 -30.17 -11.17 -6.69
N GLU A 291 -30.98 -10.23 -6.19
CA GLU A 291 -32.23 -9.83 -6.84
C GLU A 291 -31.98 -9.18 -8.20
N MET A 292 -31.02 -8.25 -8.29
CA MET A 292 -30.61 -7.64 -9.56
C MET A 292 -30.14 -8.70 -10.57
N ARG A 293 -29.36 -9.70 -10.12
CA ARG A 293 -28.94 -10.81 -11.00
C ARG A 293 -30.14 -11.64 -11.49
N LYS A 294 -31.11 -11.96 -10.61
CA LYS A 294 -32.32 -12.69 -11.00
C LYS A 294 -33.19 -11.92 -11.99
N GLU A 295 -33.28 -10.60 -11.83
CA GLU A 295 -34.00 -9.72 -12.76
C GLU A 295 -33.33 -9.71 -14.14
N LEU A 296 -32.00 -9.53 -14.19
CA LEU A 296 -31.23 -9.62 -15.42
C LEU A 296 -31.34 -10.99 -16.09
N GLU A 297 -31.28 -12.09 -15.33
CA GLU A 297 -31.47 -13.46 -15.83
C GLU A 297 -32.89 -13.69 -16.38
N ALA A 298 -33.91 -13.08 -15.77
CA ALA A 298 -35.29 -13.18 -16.25
C ALA A 298 -35.53 -12.38 -17.54
N GLU A 299 -34.83 -11.25 -17.71
CA GLU A 299 -34.87 -10.43 -18.92
C GLU A 299 -34.02 -11.00 -20.06
N GLN A 300 -32.84 -11.55 -19.72
CA GLN A 300 -31.94 -12.22 -20.64
C GLN A 300 -32.40 -13.67 -20.87
N LEU A 301 -33.48 -13.82 -21.63
CA LEU A 301 -34.01 -15.08 -22.18
C LEU A 301 -33.03 -15.79 -23.16
N SER A 302 -31.72 -15.75 -22.94
CA SER A 302 -30.75 -16.50 -23.73
C SER A 302 -30.21 -17.68 -22.93
N ASP A 303 -30.60 -18.89 -23.34
CA ASP A 303 -30.24 -20.21 -22.79
C ASP A 303 -28.72 -20.53 -22.77
N ASP A 304 -27.84 -19.56 -23.06
CA ASP A 304 -26.42 -19.79 -23.35
C ASP A 304 -25.47 -19.48 -22.17
N VAL A 305 -25.97 -19.07 -20.99
CA VAL A 305 -25.13 -18.88 -19.80
C VAL A 305 -25.56 -19.87 -18.71
N LEU A 306 -24.73 -20.89 -18.48
CA LEU A 306 -24.96 -21.90 -17.45
C LEU A 306 -24.11 -21.59 -16.22
N ASN A 307 -24.73 -21.47 -15.05
CA ASN A 307 -24.01 -21.37 -13.78
C ASN A 307 -23.60 -22.76 -13.29
N CYS A 308 -22.33 -22.93 -12.90
CA CYS A 308 -21.89 -24.17 -12.26
C CYS A 308 -22.54 -24.31 -10.87
N PRO A 309 -23.29 -25.40 -10.59
CA PRO A 309 -24.03 -25.54 -9.32
C PRO A 309 -23.14 -25.72 -8.09
N GLU A 310 -21.85 -26.05 -8.27
CA GLU A 310 -20.91 -26.24 -7.14
C GLU A 310 -20.14 -24.96 -6.78
N CYS A 311 -19.87 -24.07 -7.74
CA CYS A 311 -18.98 -22.92 -7.52
C CYS A 311 -19.52 -21.58 -8.02
N ASP A 312 -20.73 -21.55 -8.59
CA ASP A 312 -21.42 -20.35 -9.11
C ASP A 312 -20.64 -19.57 -10.17
N ILE A 313 -19.70 -20.24 -10.86
CA ILE A 313 -19.00 -19.68 -12.02
C ILE A 313 -19.91 -19.76 -13.25
N GLN A 314 -20.07 -18.63 -13.95
CA GLN A 314 -20.76 -18.55 -15.23
C GLN A 314 -19.93 -19.23 -16.33
N LEU A 315 -20.51 -20.24 -16.96
CA LEU A 315 -19.98 -20.91 -18.15
C LEU A 315 -20.79 -20.44 -19.36
N VAL A 316 -20.12 -19.83 -20.33
CA VAL A 316 -20.74 -19.50 -21.61
C VAL A 316 -20.80 -20.80 -22.43
N SER A 317 -22.01 -21.24 -22.76
CA SER A 317 -22.22 -22.36 -23.67
C SER A 317 -21.56 -22.02 -25.01
N PRO A 318 -20.70 -22.89 -25.57
CA PRO A 318 -20.16 -22.66 -26.89
C PRO A 318 -21.33 -22.59 -27.88
N PRO A 319 -21.30 -21.64 -28.83
CA PRO A 319 -22.45 -21.42 -29.69
C PRO A 319 -22.77 -22.69 -30.49
N SER A 320 -24.07 -23.00 -30.57
CA SER A 320 -24.62 -24.31 -30.98
C SER A 320 -24.25 -24.77 -32.39
N TYR A 321 -23.66 -23.89 -33.22
CA TYR A 321 -23.15 -24.21 -34.56
C TYR A 321 -21.78 -24.91 -34.57
N LEU A 322 -21.11 -25.07 -33.42
CA LEU A 322 -19.85 -25.84 -33.32
C LEU A 322 -20.06 -27.33 -33.03
N LEU A 323 -21.32 -27.77 -32.90
CA LEU A 323 -21.71 -29.17 -32.67
C LEU A 323 -22.27 -29.86 -33.93
N SER A 324 -22.21 -29.22 -35.10
CA SER A 324 -22.62 -29.77 -36.39
C SER A 324 -21.43 -30.18 -37.26
#